data_AF-A0A292IGW5-F1
#
_entry.id   AF-A0A292IGW5-F1
#
_cell.length_a   1.000
_cell.length_b   1.000
_cell.length_c   1.000
_cell.angle_alpha   90.00
_cell.angle_beta   90.00
_cell.angle_gamma   90.00
#
_symmetry.space_group_name_H-M   'P 1'
#
loop_
_entity.id
_entity.type
_entity.pdbx_description
1 polymer ?
#
loop_
_entity_poly.entity_id
_entity_poly.type
_entity_poly.pdbx_seq_one_letter_code
_entity_poly.pdbx_strand_id
1 'polypeptide(L)'
;MLNHSNNMDPSLQNVELEKQWSAEFERSKRNYCVAAFLSQHPEAKDYEIADFISRARRSYIRAKLKNMNDAEWDERLHKHIVTFKFIAPLQRELEKLSINQEMVSLEIERARVAKEKAKLEKEKIDFLNEQANLVKNGKSSYYRHLTTISELENTKRELEENYRKEIAEIQVKRDEELKRTVASEIEKVKQHYDQRINKLSQFYELFKQKYQKLQQFNAEIQKQYDQKNQEIHNLELRIVKLDSEIQAREQEIINRDEEIRHLTAEIESKTKEIADMSEIRPDELKKRVNSEVEEQMRAQTNKLNSILLEKEKHLLVQLEKRRKEIEIALVQQQVEHEKISKDLSEAEQVAKLASEELKRVKRDYDVVTYTNRELNQAVKTLSEKNANLTKEIERVSSENAELDKLNNLLVKKYHDSEYIEAITSRLNQDLKRIAKNQEALNKLINSKKKVSDQQIMTQFENIKHDIQTVNANMGNISTVDQQPQRSGNVLHYQSQPPAKVLNYEHDYDDVWFTHDEPKIKAKKTNPKNKNLIAKIKNKNTKSKTAKNALNFNKFIDIE
;
A
#
# COMPACT_ATOMS: atom_id res chain seq x y z
N MET A 1 -38.19 -38.80 -63.85
CA MET A 1 -39.64 -38.93 -64.16
C MET A 1 -40.06 -40.39 -63.98
N LEU A 2 -41.37 -40.65 -63.87
CA LEU A 2 -42.02 -41.97 -63.72
C LEU A 2 -41.89 -42.66 -62.36
N ASN A 3 -42.64 -42.14 -61.38
CA ASN A 3 -43.21 -42.92 -60.27
C ASN A 3 -44.75 -42.90 -60.40
N HIS A 4 -45.30 -43.72 -61.31
CA HIS A 4 -46.75 -43.89 -61.52
C HIS A 4 -47.06 -45.38 -61.79
N SER A 5 -47.19 -46.20 -60.74
CA SER A 5 -47.64 -47.61 -60.88
C SER A 5 -48.24 -48.21 -59.60
N ASN A 6 -49.03 -47.45 -58.85
CA ASN A 6 -49.66 -47.92 -57.59
C ASN A 6 -51.19 -48.17 -57.71
N ASN A 7 -51.74 -48.26 -58.93
CA ASN A 7 -53.15 -48.59 -59.17
C ASN A 7 -53.30 -49.39 -60.48
N MET A 8 -52.87 -50.65 -60.48
CA MET A 8 -53.14 -51.62 -61.54
C MET A 8 -53.67 -52.91 -60.92
N ASP A 9 -54.63 -53.54 -61.60
CA ASP A 9 -55.22 -54.82 -61.20
C ASP A 9 -54.14 -55.91 -61.08
N PRO A 10 -54.10 -56.73 -59.99
CA PRO A 10 -53.13 -57.81 -59.85
C PRO A 10 -53.10 -58.82 -61.01
N SER A 11 -54.22 -59.00 -61.72
CA SER A 11 -54.27 -59.82 -62.93
C SER A 11 -53.51 -59.19 -64.11
N LEU A 12 -53.64 -57.88 -64.30
CA LEU A 12 -52.92 -57.13 -65.33
C LEU A 12 -51.43 -57.01 -65.01
N GLN A 13 -51.07 -56.80 -63.74
CA GLN A 13 -49.67 -56.80 -63.29
C GLN A 13 -48.97 -58.13 -63.59
N ASN A 14 -49.64 -59.26 -63.35
CA ASN A 14 -49.09 -60.58 -63.70
C ASN A 14 -48.89 -60.74 -65.21
N VAL A 15 -49.83 -60.31 -66.06
CA VAL A 15 -49.68 -60.38 -67.53
C VAL A 15 -48.53 -59.49 -68.03
N GLU A 16 -48.34 -58.31 -67.43
CA GLU A 16 -47.24 -57.40 -67.76
C GLU A 16 -45.89 -58.01 -67.36
N LEU A 17 -45.80 -58.62 -66.18
CA LEU A 17 -44.63 -59.33 -65.69
C LEU A 17 -44.32 -60.59 -66.52
N GLU A 18 -45.32 -61.38 -66.90
CA GLU A 18 -45.14 -62.55 -67.79
C GLU A 18 -44.58 -62.13 -69.15
N LYS A 19 -45.03 -61.00 -69.72
CA LYS A 19 -44.43 -60.44 -70.95
C LYS A 19 -42.98 -60.00 -70.73
N GLN A 20 -42.68 -59.33 -69.61
CA GLN A 20 -41.32 -58.90 -69.28
C GLN A 20 -40.35 -60.08 -69.14
N TRP A 21 -40.69 -61.09 -68.32
CA TRP A 21 -39.87 -62.29 -68.16
C TRP A 21 -39.82 -63.16 -69.43
N SER A 22 -40.88 -63.14 -70.24
CA SER A 22 -40.85 -63.75 -71.57
C SER A 22 -39.82 -63.05 -72.48
N ALA A 23 -39.76 -61.72 -72.48
CA ALA A 23 -38.77 -60.98 -73.26
C ALA A 23 -37.33 -61.14 -72.71
N GLU A 24 -37.17 -61.21 -71.39
CA GLU A 24 -35.91 -61.54 -70.71
C GLU A 24 -35.42 -62.95 -71.11
N PHE A 25 -36.31 -63.94 -71.15
CA PHE A 25 -36.00 -65.30 -71.58
C PHE A 25 -35.49 -65.33 -73.03
N GLU A 26 -36.21 -64.72 -73.97
CA GLU A 26 -35.82 -64.71 -75.39
C GLU A 26 -34.46 -63.99 -75.60
N ARG A 27 -34.16 -62.94 -74.82
CA ARG A 27 -32.89 -62.20 -74.88
C ARG A 27 -31.70 -62.93 -74.25
N SER A 28 -31.89 -63.56 -73.09
CA SER A 28 -30.77 -63.99 -72.23
C SER A 28 -30.68 -65.49 -71.98
N LYS A 29 -31.80 -66.22 -72.01
CA LYS A 29 -31.86 -67.65 -71.64
C LYS A 29 -32.10 -68.57 -72.83
N ARG A 30 -32.74 -68.10 -73.91
CA ARG A 30 -33.07 -68.92 -75.10
C ARG A 30 -31.87 -69.64 -75.68
N ASN A 31 -30.80 -68.90 -76.00
CA ASN A 31 -29.60 -69.48 -76.60
C ASN A 31 -28.89 -70.47 -75.65
N TYR A 32 -28.90 -70.17 -74.35
CA TYR A 32 -28.40 -71.07 -73.31
C TYR A 32 -29.22 -72.37 -73.24
N CYS A 33 -30.55 -72.29 -73.20
CA CYS A 33 -31.45 -73.45 -73.24
C CYS A 33 -31.22 -74.32 -74.48
N VAL A 34 -31.02 -73.71 -75.65
CA VAL A 34 -30.74 -74.43 -76.91
C VAL A 34 -29.40 -75.15 -76.82
N ALA A 35 -28.34 -74.46 -76.37
CA ALA A 35 -27.02 -75.06 -76.20
C ALA A 35 -27.03 -76.21 -75.17
N ALA A 36 -27.70 -76.04 -74.02
CA ALA A 36 -27.83 -77.05 -72.98
C ALA A 36 -28.67 -78.27 -73.43
N PHE A 37 -29.71 -78.05 -74.25
CA PHE A 37 -30.51 -79.14 -74.81
C PHE A 37 -29.73 -79.92 -75.86
N LEU A 38 -29.05 -79.23 -76.78
CA LEU A 38 -28.23 -79.86 -77.83
C LEU A 38 -26.98 -80.55 -77.28
N SER A 39 -26.41 -80.10 -76.15
CA SER A 39 -25.27 -80.77 -75.52
C SER A 39 -25.63 -82.15 -74.96
N GLN A 40 -26.88 -82.35 -74.53
CA GLN A 40 -27.40 -83.65 -74.07
C GLN A 40 -28.09 -84.45 -75.19
N HIS A 41 -28.67 -83.77 -76.18
CA HIS A 41 -29.38 -84.40 -77.31
C HIS A 41 -28.88 -83.83 -78.66
N PRO A 42 -27.68 -84.20 -79.14
CA PRO A 42 -27.11 -83.65 -80.37
C PRO A 42 -27.94 -83.95 -81.63
N GLU A 43 -28.66 -85.08 -81.63
CA GLU A 43 -29.52 -85.53 -82.74
C GLU A 43 -30.97 -85.00 -82.66
N ALA A 44 -31.27 -84.04 -81.79
CA ALA A 44 -32.62 -83.51 -81.65
C ALA A 44 -33.07 -82.78 -82.93
N LYS A 45 -34.30 -83.05 -83.38
CA LYS A 45 -34.87 -82.40 -84.57
C LYS A 45 -35.43 -81.02 -84.23
N ASP A 46 -35.53 -80.12 -85.21
CA ASP A 46 -35.99 -78.74 -85.01
C ASP A 46 -37.33 -78.62 -84.27
N TYR A 47 -38.29 -79.53 -84.52
CA TYR A 47 -39.57 -79.54 -83.82
C TYR A 47 -39.45 -79.94 -82.33
N GLU A 48 -38.43 -80.72 -81.96
CA GLU A 48 -38.14 -81.14 -80.58
C GLU A 48 -37.50 -79.99 -79.82
N ILE A 49 -36.56 -79.29 -80.47
CA ILE A 49 -35.95 -78.06 -79.97
C ILE A 49 -37.04 -76.99 -79.76
N ALA A 50 -37.97 -76.82 -80.70
CA ALA A 50 -39.06 -75.83 -80.60
C ALA A 50 -40.06 -76.13 -79.45
N ASP A 51 -40.48 -77.39 -79.28
CA ASP A 51 -41.33 -77.80 -78.14
C ASP A 51 -40.56 -77.69 -76.81
N PHE A 52 -39.29 -78.10 -76.78
CA PHE A 52 -38.43 -77.93 -75.61
C PHE A 52 -38.28 -76.45 -75.20
N ILE A 53 -37.92 -75.54 -76.12
CA ILE A 53 -37.84 -74.10 -75.85
C ILE A 53 -39.18 -73.59 -75.30
N SER A 54 -40.30 -74.02 -75.89
CA SER A 54 -41.64 -73.63 -75.46
C SER A 54 -41.95 -74.09 -74.02
N ARG A 55 -41.50 -75.30 -73.63
CA ARG A 55 -41.62 -75.80 -72.25
C ARG A 55 -40.63 -75.12 -71.30
N ALA A 56 -39.40 -74.87 -71.72
CA ALA A 56 -38.37 -74.17 -70.96
C ALA A 56 -38.77 -72.72 -70.64
N ARG A 57 -39.32 -71.99 -71.61
CA ARG A 57 -39.89 -70.64 -71.43
C ARG A 57 -41.04 -70.64 -70.41
N ARG A 58 -41.99 -71.56 -70.53
CA ARG A 58 -43.06 -71.76 -69.53
C ARG A 58 -42.53 -72.18 -68.16
N SER A 59 -41.38 -72.86 -68.10
CA SER A 59 -40.69 -73.18 -66.84
C SER A 59 -40.08 -71.92 -66.20
N TYR A 60 -39.37 -71.11 -66.99
CA TYR A 60 -38.73 -69.86 -66.55
C TYR A 60 -39.73 -68.84 -65.99
N ILE A 61 -40.81 -68.56 -66.74
CA ILE A 61 -41.86 -67.63 -66.30
C ILE A 61 -42.47 -68.10 -64.96
N ARG A 62 -42.77 -69.40 -64.83
CA ARG A 62 -43.27 -69.99 -63.57
C ARG A 62 -42.24 -70.04 -62.44
N ALA A 63 -40.95 -69.93 -62.75
CA ALA A 63 -39.88 -69.84 -61.76
C ALA A 63 -39.78 -68.39 -61.22
N LYS A 64 -39.76 -67.39 -62.12
CA LYS A 64 -39.79 -65.96 -61.74
C LYS A 64 -41.04 -65.58 -60.94
N LEU A 65 -42.24 -66.04 -61.36
CA LEU A 65 -43.49 -65.92 -60.58
C LEU A 65 -43.42 -66.51 -59.16
N LYS A 66 -42.46 -67.39 -58.88
CA LYS A 66 -42.26 -68.04 -57.58
C LYS A 66 -41.03 -67.50 -56.84
N ASN A 67 -40.45 -66.40 -57.30
CA ASN A 67 -39.19 -65.82 -56.78
C ASN A 67 -38.03 -66.82 -56.72
N MET A 68 -38.01 -67.78 -57.64
CA MET A 68 -36.94 -68.77 -57.79
C MET A 68 -35.67 -68.09 -58.30
N ASN A 69 -34.52 -68.40 -57.70
CA ASN A 69 -33.24 -67.94 -58.23
C ASN A 69 -32.89 -68.70 -59.53
N ASP A 70 -32.02 -68.10 -60.33
CA ASP A 70 -31.67 -68.63 -61.65
C ASP A 70 -30.94 -69.99 -61.59
N ALA A 71 -30.22 -70.30 -60.50
CA ALA A 71 -29.51 -71.57 -60.32
C ALA A 71 -30.46 -72.74 -60.01
N GLU A 72 -31.47 -72.52 -59.16
CA GLU A 72 -32.55 -73.49 -58.91
C GLU A 72 -33.40 -73.75 -60.16
N TRP A 73 -33.65 -72.71 -60.96
CA TRP A 73 -34.31 -72.89 -62.25
C TRP A 73 -33.44 -73.68 -63.23
N ASP A 74 -32.14 -73.44 -63.25
CA ASP A 74 -31.21 -74.16 -64.12
C ASP A 74 -31.08 -75.65 -63.75
N GLU A 75 -31.03 -75.98 -62.45
CA GLU A 75 -31.06 -77.38 -61.99
C GLU A 75 -32.36 -78.10 -62.44
N ARG A 76 -33.49 -77.38 -62.45
CA ARG A 76 -34.77 -77.88 -62.99
C ARG A 76 -34.78 -77.98 -64.51
N LEU A 77 -34.11 -77.07 -65.22
CA LEU A 77 -33.96 -77.11 -66.66
C LEU A 77 -33.21 -78.39 -67.07
N HIS A 78 -32.09 -78.69 -66.42
CA HIS A 78 -31.32 -79.92 -66.64
C HIS A 78 -32.15 -81.19 -66.39
N LYS A 79 -32.89 -81.25 -65.27
CA LYS A 79 -33.85 -82.36 -65.01
C LYS A 79 -34.94 -82.46 -66.09
N HIS A 80 -35.37 -81.34 -66.66
CA HIS A 80 -36.34 -81.34 -67.76
C HIS A 80 -35.73 -81.81 -69.08
N ILE A 81 -34.50 -81.42 -69.42
CA ILE A 81 -33.77 -81.87 -70.62
C ILE A 81 -33.64 -83.40 -70.64
N VAL A 82 -33.27 -84.01 -69.49
CA VAL A 82 -33.15 -85.48 -69.36
C VAL A 82 -34.50 -86.18 -69.54
N THR A 83 -35.58 -85.63 -68.99
CA THR A 83 -36.91 -86.28 -69.01
C THR A 83 -37.72 -86.02 -70.28
N PHE A 84 -37.38 -85.00 -71.06
CA PHE A 84 -38.13 -84.55 -72.24
C PHE A 84 -38.31 -85.66 -73.30
N LYS A 85 -37.22 -86.38 -73.66
CA LYS A 85 -37.27 -87.46 -74.67
C LYS A 85 -38.12 -88.67 -74.28
N PHE A 86 -38.38 -88.89 -72.99
CA PHE A 86 -39.22 -90.00 -72.54
C PHE A 86 -40.71 -89.63 -72.50
N ILE A 87 -41.03 -88.42 -72.02
CA ILE A 87 -42.42 -88.03 -71.75
C ILE A 87 -43.14 -87.60 -73.04
N ALA A 88 -42.48 -86.84 -73.92
CA ALA A 88 -43.13 -86.26 -75.09
C ALA A 88 -43.62 -87.30 -76.13
N PRO A 89 -42.90 -88.41 -76.43
CA PRO A 89 -43.40 -89.45 -77.32
C PRO A 89 -44.59 -90.23 -76.73
N LEU A 90 -44.52 -90.58 -75.44
CA LEU A 90 -45.57 -91.37 -74.78
C LEU A 90 -46.93 -90.65 -74.75
N GLN A 91 -46.94 -89.33 -74.57
CA GLN A 91 -48.17 -88.54 -74.63
C GLN A 91 -48.84 -88.61 -76.02
N ARG A 92 -48.05 -88.57 -77.10
CA ARG A 92 -48.57 -88.62 -78.48
C ARG A 92 -49.13 -90.00 -78.86
N GLU A 93 -48.53 -91.09 -78.38
CA GLU A 93 -49.08 -92.43 -78.63
C GLU A 93 -50.36 -92.69 -77.83
N LEU A 94 -50.47 -92.15 -76.62
CA LEU A 94 -51.69 -92.21 -75.81
C LEU A 94 -52.88 -91.53 -76.52
N GLU A 95 -52.66 -90.33 -77.07
CA GLU A 95 -53.68 -89.57 -77.81
C GLU A 95 -54.18 -90.32 -79.05
N LYS A 96 -53.29 -90.96 -79.82
CA LYS A 96 -53.67 -91.80 -80.97
C LYS A 96 -54.53 -93.00 -80.59
N LEU A 97 -54.18 -93.69 -79.50
CA LEU A 97 -54.91 -94.87 -79.05
C LEU A 97 -56.35 -94.54 -78.63
N SER A 98 -56.57 -93.40 -77.97
CA SER A 98 -57.89 -92.93 -77.57
C SER A 98 -58.82 -92.73 -78.78
N ILE A 99 -58.33 -92.07 -79.84
CA ILE A 99 -59.10 -91.79 -81.07
C ILE A 99 -59.48 -93.08 -81.80
N ASN A 100 -58.57 -94.06 -81.86
CA ASN A 100 -58.84 -95.34 -82.50
C ASN A 100 -59.90 -96.16 -81.76
N GLN A 101 -59.97 -96.08 -80.42
CA GLN A 101 -60.97 -96.79 -79.62
C GLN A 101 -62.40 -96.29 -79.90
N GLU A 102 -62.59 -94.97 -80.00
CA GLU A 102 -63.89 -94.37 -80.30
C GLU A 102 -64.40 -94.74 -81.70
N MET A 103 -63.52 -94.73 -82.71
CA MET A 103 -63.87 -95.13 -84.09
C MET A 103 -64.42 -96.57 -84.18
N VAL A 104 -63.76 -97.53 -83.55
CA VAL A 104 -64.17 -98.95 -83.59
C VAL A 104 -65.55 -99.17 -82.94
N SER A 105 -65.85 -98.46 -81.83
CA SER A 105 -67.15 -98.57 -81.17
C SER A 105 -68.32 -98.11 -82.05
N LEU A 106 -68.12 -97.05 -82.84
CA LEU A 106 -69.14 -96.49 -83.74
C LEU A 106 -69.43 -97.40 -84.93
N GLU A 107 -68.42 -98.10 -85.45
CA GLU A 107 -68.59 -99.08 -86.54
C GLU A 107 -69.41 -100.31 -86.09
N ILE A 108 -69.20 -100.80 -84.88
CA ILE A 108 -69.93 -101.95 -84.31
C ILE A 108 -71.43 -101.65 -84.18
N GLU A 109 -71.80 -100.49 -83.63
CA GLU A 109 -73.22 -100.09 -83.49
C GLU A 109 -73.88 -99.88 -84.86
N ARG A 110 -73.17 -99.26 -85.82
CA ARG A 110 -73.68 -99.08 -87.18
C ARG A 110 -74.00 -100.42 -87.87
N ALA A 111 -73.15 -101.43 -87.68
CA ALA A 111 -73.37 -102.78 -88.21
C ALA A 111 -74.57 -103.49 -87.54
N ARG A 112 -74.77 -103.28 -86.23
CA ARG A 112 -75.89 -103.86 -85.47
C ARG A 112 -77.24 -103.35 -85.99
N VAL A 113 -77.40 -102.04 -86.11
CA VAL A 113 -78.64 -101.39 -86.59
C VAL A 113 -79.00 -101.83 -88.01
N ALA A 114 -78.01 -101.96 -88.90
CA ALA A 114 -78.23 -102.43 -90.27
C ALA A 114 -78.80 -103.86 -90.33
N LYS A 115 -78.34 -104.76 -89.45
CA LYS A 115 -78.79 -106.15 -89.38
C LYS A 115 -80.23 -106.28 -88.90
N GLU A 116 -80.63 -105.51 -87.88
CA GLU A 116 -82.01 -105.50 -87.37
C GLU A 116 -83.00 -104.95 -88.40
N LYS A 117 -82.63 -103.87 -89.11
CA LYS A 117 -83.46 -103.31 -90.18
C LYS A 117 -83.73 -104.33 -91.29
N ALA A 118 -82.70 -105.05 -91.75
CA ALA A 118 -82.85 -106.07 -92.80
C ALA A 118 -83.77 -107.24 -92.39
N LYS A 119 -83.78 -107.61 -91.10
CA LYS A 119 -84.70 -108.63 -90.57
C LYS A 119 -86.16 -108.19 -90.66
N LEU A 120 -86.47 -106.96 -90.22
CA LEU A 120 -87.82 -106.41 -90.23
C LEU A 120 -88.36 -106.19 -91.66
N GLU A 121 -87.50 -105.79 -92.61
CA GLU A 121 -87.90 -105.66 -94.02
C GLU A 121 -88.27 -107.02 -94.65
N LYS A 122 -87.56 -108.10 -94.28
CA LYS A 122 -87.92 -109.46 -94.71
C LYS A 122 -89.29 -109.89 -94.16
N GLU A 123 -89.50 -109.76 -92.85
CA GLU A 123 -90.75 -110.16 -92.18
C GLU A 123 -91.98 -109.43 -92.78
N LYS A 124 -91.81 -108.16 -93.16
CA LYS A 124 -92.83 -107.37 -93.88
C LYS A 124 -93.13 -107.91 -95.29
N ILE A 125 -92.12 -108.33 -96.04
CA ILE A 125 -92.29 -108.91 -97.39
C ILE A 125 -93.02 -110.24 -97.30
N ASP A 126 -92.63 -111.10 -96.35
CA ASP A 126 -93.25 -112.40 -96.13
C ASP A 126 -94.76 -112.26 -95.78
N PHE A 127 -95.12 -111.29 -94.93
CA PHE A 127 -96.53 -110.97 -94.61
C PHE A 127 -97.35 -110.50 -95.83
N LEU A 128 -96.79 -109.61 -96.67
CA LEU A 128 -97.48 -109.10 -97.87
C LEU A 128 -97.70 -110.20 -98.92
N ASN A 129 -96.73 -111.11 -99.08
CA ASN A 129 -96.86 -112.28 -99.95
C ASN A 129 -97.97 -113.22 -99.45
N GLU A 130 -98.13 -113.39 -98.13
CA GLU A 130 -99.22 -114.19 -97.58
C GLU A 130 -100.60 -113.56 -97.81
N GLN A 131 -100.76 -112.25 -97.61
CA GLN A 131 -102.02 -111.57 -97.96
C GLN A 131 -102.41 -111.80 -99.43
N ALA A 132 -101.45 -111.69 -100.35
CA ALA A 132 -101.69 -111.95 -101.77
C ALA A 132 -102.07 -113.43 -102.06
N ASN A 133 -101.54 -114.38 -101.29
CA ASN A 133 -101.89 -115.80 -101.42
C ASN A 133 -103.31 -116.11 -100.90
N LEU A 134 -103.76 -115.52 -99.79
CA LEU A 134 -105.15 -115.69 -99.34
C LEU A 134 -106.14 -115.15 -100.37
N VAL A 135 -105.90 -113.95 -100.91
CA VAL A 135 -106.79 -113.32 -101.90
C VAL A 135 -106.91 -114.17 -103.17
N LYS A 136 -105.85 -114.87 -103.58
CA LYS A 136 -105.86 -115.75 -104.77
C LYS A 136 -106.47 -117.13 -104.51
N ASN A 137 -106.15 -117.75 -103.37
CA ASN A 137 -106.41 -119.18 -103.15
C ASN A 137 -107.51 -119.48 -102.12
N GLY A 138 -108.07 -118.45 -101.47
CA GLY A 138 -109.12 -118.60 -100.44
C GLY A 138 -108.67 -119.27 -99.14
N LYS A 139 -107.38 -119.56 -98.98
CA LYS A 139 -106.78 -120.20 -97.80
C LYS A 139 -105.36 -119.68 -97.57
N SER A 140 -105.00 -119.49 -96.30
CA SER A 140 -103.63 -119.12 -95.91
C SER A 140 -102.67 -120.30 -96.01
N SER A 141 -101.42 -120.01 -96.39
CA SER A 141 -100.33 -120.99 -96.47
C SER A 141 -99.75 -121.38 -95.10
N TYR A 142 -99.55 -120.40 -94.20
CA TYR A 142 -99.05 -120.61 -92.85
C TYR A 142 -100.21 -120.83 -91.84
N TYR A 143 -101.26 -120.01 -91.91
CA TYR A 143 -102.39 -120.01 -90.98
C TYR A 143 -103.59 -120.76 -91.55
N ARG A 144 -103.41 -122.06 -91.83
CA ARG A 144 -104.37 -122.94 -92.57
C ARG A 144 -105.82 -122.99 -92.04
N HIS A 145 -106.07 -122.48 -90.84
CA HIS A 145 -107.40 -122.40 -90.22
C HIS A 145 -108.18 -121.13 -90.59
N LEU A 146 -107.52 -120.11 -91.17
CA LEU A 146 -108.16 -118.89 -91.65
C LEU A 146 -108.74 -119.13 -93.06
N THR A 147 -110.05 -118.92 -93.19
CA THR A 147 -110.83 -119.16 -94.42
C THR A 147 -111.42 -117.90 -95.02
N THR A 148 -111.41 -116.78 -94.29
CA THR A 148 -111.86 -115.47 -94.76
C THR A 148 -110.82 -114.38 -94.51
N ILE A 149 -110.89 -113.31 -95.31
CA ILE A 149 -110.03 -112.12 -95.14
C ILE A 149 -110.28 -111.47 -93.78
N SER A 150 -111.52 -111.46 -93.28
CA SER A 150 -111.89 -110.89 -91.98
C SER A 150 -111.21 -111.59 -90.80
N GLU A 151 -111.07 -112.93 -90.84
CA GLU A 151 -110.34 -113.69 -89.82
C GLU A 151 -108.83 -113.35 -89.84
N LEU A 152 -108.24 -113.11 -91.02
CA LEU A 152 -106.86 -112.63 -91.15
C LEU A 152 -106.70 -111.17 -90.67
N GLU A 153 -107.68 -110.31 -90.90
CA GLU A 153 -107.65 -108.93 -90.42
C GLU A 153 -107.79 -108.85 -88.89
N ASN A 154 -108.58 -109.74 -88.28
CA ASN A 154 -108.69 -109.84 -86.83
C ASN A 154 -107.41 -110.38 -86.19
N THR A 155 -106.83 -111.47 -86.70
CA THR A 155 -105.54 -112.00 -86.19
C THR A 155 -104.39 -111.01 -86.40
N LYS A 156 -104.39 -110.25 -87.51
CA LYS A 156 -103.49 -109.11 -87.72
C LYS A 156 -103.68 -108.04 -86.64
N ARG A 157 -104.92 -107.65 -86.32
CA ARG A 157 -105.23 -106.63 -85.29
C ARG A 157 -104.79 -107.08 -83.90
N GLU A 158 -105.00 -108.34 -83.55
CA GLU A 158 -104.52 -108.95 -82.30
C GLU A 158 -102.99 -108.95 -82.21
N LEU A 159 -102.29 -109.32 -83.29
CA LEU A 159 -100.83 -109.23 -83.37
C LEU A 159 -100.33 -107.79 -83.24
N GLU A 160 -100.95 -106.83 -83.94
CA GLU A 160 -100.61 -105.40 -83.82
C GLU A 160 -100.82 -104.88 -82.39
N GLU A 161 -101.88 -105.32 -81.69
CA GLU A 161 -102.12 -104.92 -80.30
C GLU A 161 -101.13 -105.58 -79.31
N ASN A 162 -100.78 -106.85 -79.54
CA ASN A 162 -99.75 -107.54 -78.75
C ASN A 162 -98.38 -106.89 -78.95
N TYR A 163 -97.98 -106.56 -80.18
CA TYR A 163 -96.74 -105.81 -80.44
C TYR A 163 -96.76 -104.41 -79.82
N ARG A 164 -97.91 -103.70 -79.81
CA ARG A 164 -98.03 -102.41 -79.10
C ARG A 164 -97.81 -102.56 -77.59
N LYS A 165 -98.36 -103.62 -76.97
CA LYS A 165 -98.15 -103.93 -75.54
C LYS A 165 -96.69 -104.29 -75.26
N GLU A 166 -96.09 -105.15 -76.07
CA GLU A 166 -94.68 -105.54 -75.93
C GLU A 166 -93.72 -104.34 -76.11
N ILE A 167 -93.96 -103.48 -77.09
CA ILE A 167 -93.20 -102.22 -77.28
C ILE A 167 -93.34 -101.31 -76.06
N ALA A 168 -94.55 -101.16 -75.50
CA ALA A 168 -94.78 -100.35 -74.30
C ALA A 168 -94.05 -100.94 -73.07
N GLU A 169 -94.07 -102.26 -72.88
CA GLU A 169 -93.31 -102.92 -71.81
C GLU A 169 -91.79 -102.75 -71.98
N ILE A 170 -91.27 -102.85 -73.20
CA ILE A 170 -89.86 -102.63 -73.52
C ILE A 170 -89.47 -101.17 -73.22
N GLN A 171 -90.33 -100.21 -73.55
CA GLN A 171 -90.13 -98.79 -73.21
C GLN A 171 -90.09 -98.58 -71.70
N VAL A 172 -91.04 -99.12 -70.93
CA VAL A 172 -91.04 -99.02 -69.46
C VAL A 172 -89.79 -99.65 -68.84
N LYS A 173 -89.39 -100.85 -69.29
CA LYS A 173 -88.17 -101.53 -68.81
C LYS A 173 -86.91 -100.72 -69.13
N ARG A 174 -86.79 -100.15 -70.34
CA ARG A 174 -85.70 -99.26 -70.74
C ARG A 174 -85.66 -98.00 -69.88
N ASP A 175 -86.81 -97.37 -69.63
CA ASP A 175 -86.90 -96.15 -68.82
C ASP A 175 -86.54 -96.40 -67.35
N GLU A 176 -86.91 -97.56 -66.79
CA GLU A 176 -86.46 -97.98 -65.46
C GLU A 176 -84.97 -98.25 -65.39
N GLU A 177 -84.41 -98.97 -66.36
CA GLU A 177 -82.97 -99.27 -66.42
C GLU A 177 -82.14 -98.00 -66.62
N LEU A 178 -82.60 -97.08 -67.47
CA LEU A 178 -82.01 -95.75 -67.64
C LEU A 178 -82.06 -94.95 -66.32
N LYS A 179 -83.20 -94.91 -65.63
CA LYS A 179 -83.34 -94.24 -64.32
C LYS A 179 -82.39 -94.84 -63.28
N ARG A 180 -82.25 -96.16 -63.20
CA ARG A 180 -81.32 -96.84 -62.29
C ARG A 180 -79.86 -96.51 -62.62
N THR A 181 -79.50 -96.54 -63.90
CA THR A 181 -78.14 -96.23 -64.38
C THR A 181 -77.79 -94.78 -64.07
N VAL A 182 -78.66 -93.83 -64.44
CA VAL A 182 -78.49 -92.39 -64.16
C VAL A 182 -78.39 -92.12 -62.65
N ALA A 183 -79.24 -92.75 -61.83
CA ALA A 183 -79.16 -92.62 -60.37
C ALA A 183 -77.82 -93.14 -59.82
N SER A 184 -77.30 -94.25 -60.35
CA SER A 184 -76.01 -94.81 -59.94
C SER A 184 -74.82 -93.92 -60.32
N GLU A 185 -74.85 -93.28 -61.49
CA GLU A 185 -73.80 -92.35 -61.91
C GLU A 185 -73.87 -91.02 -61.13
N ILE A 186 -75.08 -90.50 -60.86
CA ILE A 186 -75.27 -89.33 -59.99
C ILE A 186 -74.66 -89.59 -58.60
N GLU A 187 -74.90 -90.76 -58.02
CA GLU A 187 -74.37 -91.10 -56.69
C GLU A 187 -72.84 -91.31 -56.72
N LYS A 188 -72.26 -91.93 -57.76
CA LYS A 188 -70.78 -92.00 -57.94
C LYS A 188 -70.16 -90.60 -58.05
N VAL A 189 -70.76 -89.73 -58.86
CA VAL A 189 -70.28 -88.33 -59.06
C VAL A 189 -70.35 -87.56 -57.75
N LYS A 190 -71.46 -87.69 -57.00
CA LYS A 190 -71.63 -87.09 -55.68
C LYS A 190 -70.58 -87.58 -54.68
N GLN A 191 -70.37 -88.89 -54.56
CA GLN A 191 -69.33 -89.46 -53.69
C GLN A 191 -67.92 -88.98 -54.06
N HIS A 192 -67.60 -88.86 -55.35
CA HIS A 192 -66.33 -88.29 -55.81
C HIS A 192 -66.17 -86.82 -55.36
N TYR A 193 -67.23 -86.00 -55.47
CA TYR A 193 -67.20 -84.62 -54.99
C TYR A 193 -67.12 -84.52 -53.46
N ASP A 194 -67.88 -85.33 -52.72
CA ASP A 194 -67.85 -85.37 -51.25
C ASP A 194 -66.45 -85.77 -50.73
N GLN A 195 -65.80 -86.77 -51.34
CA GLN A 195 -64.41 -87.13 -51.03
C GLN A 195 -63.44 -85.99 -51.33
N ARG A 196 -63.64 -85.26 -52.43
CA ARG A 196 -62.79 -84.13 -52.84
C ARG A 196 -62.98 -82.91 -51.92
N ILE A 197 -64.21 -82.65 -51.47
CA ILE A 197 -64.54 -81.64 -50.46
C ILE A 197 -63.90 -82.00 -49.12
N ASN A 198 -64.03 -83.25 -48.66
CA ASN A 198 -63.41 -83.70 -47.40
C ASN A 198 -61.88 -83.55 -47.41
N LYS A 199 -61.22 -83.92 -48.51
CA LYS A 199 -59.77 -83.68 -48.69
C LYS A 199 -59.43 -82.19 -48.65
N LEU A 200 -60.21 -81.35 -49.32
CA LEU A 200 -60.00 -79.90 -49.33
C LEU A 200 -60.16 -79.28 -47.93
N SER A 201 -61.17 -79.71 -47.16
CA SER A 201 -61.38 -79.29 -45.77
C SER A 201 -60.21 -79.68 -44.85
N GLN A 202 -59.67 -80.90 -45.02
CA GLN A 202 -58.47 -81.34 -44.29
C GLN A 202 -57.24 -80.49 -44.64
N PHE A 203 -57.02 -80.19 -45.93
CA PHE A 203 -55.97 -79.26 -46.35
C PHE A 203 -56.16 -77.86 -45.78
N TYR A 204 -57.39 -77.36 -45.72
CA TYR A 204 -57.70 -76.04 -45.18
C TYR A 204 -57.40 -75.95 -43.68
N GLU A 205 -57.80 -76.94 -42.87
CA GLU A 205 -57.48 -76.95 -41.44
C GLU A 205 -55.97 -77.12 -41.19
N LEU A 206 -55.26 -77.96 -41.96
CA LEU A 206 -53.80 -78.04 -41.90
C LEU A 206 -53.12 -76.72 -42.27
N PHE A 207 -53.63 -76.01 -43.29
CA PHE A 207 -53.13 -74.70 -43.70
C PHE A 207 -53.36 -73.66 -42.60
N LYS A 208 -54.57 -73.61 -42.04
CA LYS A 208 -54.98 -72.72 -40.93
C LYS A 208 -54.12 -72.95 -39.67
N GLN A 209 -53.85 -74.21 -39.31
CA GLN A 209 -52.93 -74.54 -38.21
C GLN A 209 -51.49 -74.09 -38.51
N LYS A 210 -50.98 -74.30 -39.73
CA LYS A 210 -49.65 -73.80 -40.13
C LYS A 210 -49.57 -72.27 -40.10
N TYR A 211 -50.61 -71.60 -40.56
CA TYR A 211 -50.71 -70.14 -40.55
C TYR A 211 -50.72 -69.57 -39.11
N GLN A 212 -51.48 -70.18 -38.20
CA GLN A 212 -51.47 -69.82 -36.77
C GLN A 212 -50.08 -70.03 -36.14
N LYS A 213 -49.41 -71.16 -36.42
CA LYS A 213 -48.04 -71.41 -35.95
C LYS A 213 -47.04 -70.39 -36.52
N LEU A 214 -47.19 -69.99 -37.78
CA LEU A 214 -46.36 -68.96 -38.41
C LEU A 214 -46.58 -67.59 -37.77
N GLN A 215 -47.83 -67.22 -37.46
CA GLN A 215 -48.13 -65.98 -36.73
C GLN A 215 -47.52 -65.97 -35.31
N GLN A 216 -47.62 -67.09 -34.58
CA GLN A 216 -47.00 -67.24 -33.25
C GLN A 216 -45.47 -67.13 -33.33
N PHE A 217 -44.85 -67.79 -34.31
CA PHE A 217 -43.41 -67.73 -34.54
C PHE A 217 -42.94 -66.32 -34.91
N ASN A 218 -43.69 -65.61 -35.76
CA ASN A 218 -43.39 -64.23 -36.13
C ASN A 218 -43.51 -63.27 -34.94
N ALA A 219 -44.50 -63.47 -34.06
CA ALA A 219 -44.64 -62.69 -32.84
C ALA A 219 -43.49 -62.93 -31.84
N GLU A 220 -43.00 -64.17 -31.73
CA GLU A 220 -41.84 -64.49 -30.88
C GLU A 220 -40.53 -63.93 -31.47
N ILE A 221 -40.34 -63.95 -32.80
CA ILE A 221 -39.22 -63.25 -33.45
C ILE A 221 -39.28 -61.74 -33.15
N GLN A 222 -40.43 -61.10 -33.31
CA GLN A 222 -40.58 -59.67 -33.05
C GLN A 222 -40.22 -59.34 -31.59
N LYS A 223 -40.72 -60.14 -30.64
CA LYS A 223 -40.41 -59.98 -29.21
C LYS A 223 -38.91 -60.14 -28.91
N GLN A 224 -38.24 -61.11 -29.54
CA GLN A 224 -36.79 -61.29 -29.37
C GLN A 224 -35.99 -60.14 -29.99
N TYR A 225 -36.44 -59.61 -31.13
CA TYR A 225 -35.87 -58.42 -31.77
C TYR A 225 -36.01 -57.18 -30.87
N ASP A 226 -37.21 -56.94 -30.31
CA ASP A 226 -37.46 -55.82 -29.40
C ASP A 226 -36.62 -55.94 -28.11
N GLN A 227 -36.50 -57.15 -27.54
CA GLN A 227 -35.61 -57.42 -26.40
C GLN A 227 -34.14 -57.13 -26.73
N LYS A 228 -33.66 -57.57 -27.90
CA LYS A 228 -32.27 -57.33 -28.32
C LYS A 228 -31.99 -55.86 -28.62
N ASN A 229 -32.95 -55.12 -29.16
CA ASN A 229 -32.81 -53.66 -29.31
C ASN A 229 -32.75 -52.94 -27.96
N GLN A 230 -33.54 -53.37 -26.96
CA GLN A 230 -33.43 -52.83 -25.60
C GLN A 230 -32.07 -53.18 -24.96
N GLU A 231 -31.55 -54.38 -25.18
CA GLU A 231 -30.21 -54.79 -24.71
C GLU A 231 -29.10 -53.94 -25.36
N ILE A 232 -29.16 -53.72 -26.69
CA ILE A 232 -28.26 -52.83 -27.43
C ILE A 232 -28.32 -51.41 -26.86
N HIS A 233 -29.51 -50.83 -26.70
CA HIS A 233 -29.66 -49.48 -26.18
C HIS A 233 -29.10 -49.32 -24.76
N ASN A 234 -29.31 -50.32 -23.89
CA ASN A 234 -28.73 -50.34 -22.55
C ASN A 234 -27.19 -50.43 -22.58
N LEU A 235 -26.61 -51.15 -23.56
CA LEU A 235 -25.16 -51.23 -23.77
C LEU A 235 -24.60 -49.92 -24.34
N GLU A 236 -25.29 -49.26 -25.27
CA GLU A 236 -24.92 -47.93 -25.78
C GLU A 236 -24.85 -46.89 -24.64
N LEU A 237 -25.89 -46.84 -23.79
CA LEU A 237 -25.90 -45.98 -22.60
C LEU A 237 -24.76 -46.32 -21.62
N ARG A 238 -24.41 -47.61 -21.50
CA ARG A 238 -23.28 -48.06 -20.68
C ARG A 238 -21.94 -47.60 -21.26
N ILE A 239 -21.77 -47.65 -22.57
CA ILE A 239 -20.57 -47.17 -23.29
C ILE A 239 -20.41 -45.66 -23.09
N VAL A 240 -21.45 -44.86 -23.37
CA VAL A 240 -21.42 -43.39 -23.17
C VAL A 240 -21.04 -43.02 -21.73
N LYS A 241 -21.53 -43.77 -20.73
CA LYS A 241 -21.14 -43.56 -19.33
C LYS A 241 -19.65 -43.90 -19.09
N LEU A 242 -19.17 -45.02 -19.61
CA LEU A 242 -17.77 -45.42 -19.48
C LEU A 242 -16.82 -44.44 -20.18
N ASP A 243 -17.17 -43.94 -21.37
CA ASP A 243 -16.39 -42.91 -22.09
C ASP A 243 -16.30 -41.62 -21.26
N SER A 244 -17.40 -41.20 -20.62
CA SER A 244 -17.37 -40.03 -19.71
C SER A 244 -16.50 -40.25 -18.46
N GLU A 245 -16.47 -41.48 -17.93
CA GLU A 245 -15.58 -41.86 -16.82
C GLU A 245 -14.11 -41.90 -17.27
N ILE A 246 -13.82 -42.34 -18.49
CA ILE A 246 -12.48 -42.32 -19.09
C ILE A 246 -12.00 -40.87 -19.27
N GLN A 247 -12.79 -39.99 -19.89
CA GLN A 247 -12.43 -38.57 -20.07
C GLN A 247 -12.16 -37.87 -18.74
N ALA A 248 -12.95 -38.14 -17.71
CA ALA A 248 -12.70 -37.61 -16.36
C ALA A 248 -11.37 -38.09 -15.76
N ARG A 249 -10.98 -39.35 -16.02
CA ARG A 249 -9.68 -39.91 -15.60
C ARG A 249 -8.51 -39.37 -16.42
N GLU A 250 -8.68 -39.17 -17.73
CA GLU A 250 -7.66 -38.54 -18.57
C GLU A 250 -7.36 -37.11 -18.10
N GLN A 251 -8.40 -36.33 -17.76
CA GLN A 251 -8.19 -35.00 -17.19
C GLN A 251 -7.52 -35.05 -15.80
N GLU A 252 -7.85 -36.04 -14.96
CA GLU A 252 -7.16 -36.26 -13.68
C GLU A 252 -5.67 -36.59 -13.87
N ILE A 253 -5.32 -37.35 -14.91
CA ILE A 253 -3.93 -37.66 -15.28
C ILE A 253 -3.20 -36.40 -15.77
N ILE A 254 -3.79 -35.62 -16.68
CA ILE A 254 -3.20 -34.36 -17.18
C ILE A 254 -2.88 -33.42 -16.02
N ASN A 255 -3.82 -33.24 -15.09
CA ASN A 255 -3.62 -32.37 -13.93
C ASN A 255 -2.48 -32.87 -13.02
N ARG A 256 -2.33 -34.18 -12.84
CA ARG A 256 -1.21 -34.77 -12.08
C ARG A 256 0.12 -34.65 -12.81
N ASP A 257 0.15 -34.79 -14.13
CA ASP A 257 1.37 -34.59 -14.92
C ASP A 257 1.85 -33.13 -14.87
N GLU A 258 0.94 -32.17 -14.83
CA GLU A 258 1.26 -30.76 -14.58
C GLU A 258 1.82 -30.53 -13.17
N GLU A 259 1.21 -31.12 -12.15
CA GLU A 259 1.72 -31.09 -10.76
C GLU A 259 3.13 -31.71 -10.66
N ILE A 260 3.36 -32.85 -11.29
CA ILE A 260 4.68 -33.51 -11.36
C ILE A 260 5.71 -32.61 -12.07
N ARG A 261 5.34 -31.95 -13.19
CA ARG A 261 6.24 -30.99 -13.86
C ARG A 261 6.59 -29.80 -12.98
N HIS A 262 5.61 -29.24 -12.26
CA HIS A 262 5.85 -28.14 -11.32
C HIS A 262 6.82 -28.56 -10.20
N LEU A 263 6.54 -29.69 -9.54
CA LEU A 263 7.39 -30.22 -8.48
C LEU A 263 8.80 -30.59 -8.99
N THR A 264 8.92 -31.10 -10.22
CA THR A 264 10.22 -31.39 -10.85
C THR A 264 11.01 -30.09 -11.06
N ALA A 265 10.39 -29.04 -11.62
CA ALA A 265 11.04 -27.75 -11.80
C ALA A 265 11.42 -27.08 -10.47
N GLU A 266 10.62 -27.26 -9.42
CA GLU A 266 10.94 -26.81 -8.07
C GLU A 266 12.15 -27.57 -7.49
N ILE A 267 12.20 -28.90 -7.67
CA ILE A 267 13.34 -29.74 -7.27
C ILE A 267 14.60 -29.34 -8.05
N GLU A 268 14.52 -29.10 -9.36
CA GLU A 268 15.66 -28.64 -10.16
C GLU A 268 16.16 -27.26 -9.70
N SER A 269 15.24 -26.32 -9.45
CA SER A 269 15.54 -24.99 -8.91
C SER A 269 16.23 -25.07 -7.55
N LYS A 270 15.70 -25.88 -6.62
CA LYS A 270 16.29 -26.10 -5.30
C LYS A 270 17.62 -26.86 -5.35
N THR A 271 17.77 -27.82 -6.27
CA THR A 271 19.02 -28.54 -6.49
C THR A 271 20.10 -27.59 -7.01
N LYS A 272 19.73 -26.66 -7.92
CA LYS A 272 20.63 -25.61 -8.38
C LYS A 272 20.99 -24.64 -7.26
N GLU A 273 20.03 -24.19 -6.45
CA GLU A 273 20.30 -23.32 -5.29
C GLU A 273 21.28 -23.99 -4.30
N ILE A 274 21.13 -25.29 -4.05
CA ILE A 274 22.07 -26.09 -3.25
C ILE A 274 23.44 -26.21 -3.94
N ALA A 275 23.48 -26.46 -5.25
CA ALA A 275 24.72 -26.54 -6.01
C ALA A 275 25.49 -25.21 -5.98
N ASP A 276 24.82 -24.09 -6.26
CA ASP A 276 25.34 -22.73 -6.20
C ASP A 276 25.87 -22.41 -4.79
N MET A 277 25.17 -22.82 -3.71
CA MET A 277 25.68 -22.70 -2.34
C MET A 277 26.90 -23.58 -2.05
N SER A 278 26.99 -24.78 -2.66
CA SER A 278 28.09 -25.72 -2.45
C SER A 278 29.36 -25.39 -3.26
N GLU A 279 29.21 -24.71 -4.39
CA GLU A 279 30.32 -24.29 -5.26
C GLU A 279 31.04 -23.04 -4.73
N ILE A 280 30.38 -22.23 -3.90
CA ILE A 280 31.05 -21.11 -3.20
C ILE A 280 32.03 -21.68 -2.18
N ARG A 281 33.31 -21.72 -2.56
CA ARG A 281 34.41 -22.05 -1.66
C ARG A 281 34.39 -21.10 -0.45
N PRO A 282 34.66 -21.57 0.79
CA PRO A 282 34.67 -20.71 1.98
C PRO A 282 35.54 -19.45 1.83
N ASP A 283 36.66 -19.54 1.09
CA ASP A 283 37.54 -18.41 0.80
C ASP A 283 36.96 -17.38 -0.19
N GLU A 284 36.08 -17.80 -1.09
CA GLU A 284 35.39 -16.92 -2.03
C GLU A 284 34.16 -16.27 -1.38
N LEU A 285 33.44 -17.00 -0.52
CA LEU A 285 32.44 -16.41 0.36
C LEU A 285 33.09 -15.35 1.27
N LYS A 286 34.23 -15.67 1.89
CA LYS A 286 34.98 -14.75 2.73
C LYS A 286 35.48 -13.53 1.96
N LYS A 287 35.92 -13.68 0.70
CA LYS A 287 36.25 -12.53 -0.17
C LYS A 287 35.03 -11.68 -0.49
N ARG A 288 33.91 -12.26 -0.92
CA ARG A 288 32.69 -11.51 -1.26
C ARG A 288 32.09 -10.80 -0.05
N VAL A 289 31.96 -11.49 1.08
CA VAL A 289 31.51 -10.91 2.35
C VAL A 289 32.46 -9.81 2.81
N ASN A 290 33.78 -10.01 2.73
CA ASN A 290 34.73 -8.94 3.08
C ASN A 290 34.62 -7.73 2.13
N SER A 291 34.45 -7.92 0.81
CA SER A 291 34.29 -6.80 -0.12
C SER A 291 32.96 -6.06 0.07
N GLU A 292 31.87 -6.79 0.32
CA GLU A 292 30.55 -6.20 0.54
C GLU A 292 30.46 -5.52 1.91
N VAL A 293 31.09 -6.08 2.95
CA VAL A 293 31.26 -5.42 4.25
C VAL A 293 32.19 -4.21 4.15
N GLU A 294 33.31 -4.27 3.41
CA GLU A 294 34.13 -3.09 3.16
C GLU A 294 33.36 -1.99 2.41
N GLU A 295 32.56 -2.35 1.40
CA GLU A 295 31.78 -1.40 0.62
C GLU A 295 30.63 -0.80 1.44
N GLN A 296 29.93 -1.61 2.24
CA GLN A 296 28.95 -1.12 3.21
C GLN A 296 29.59 -0.26 4.30
N MET A 297 30.76 -0.62 4.83
CA MET A 297 31.49 0.21 5.79
C MET A 297 31.95 1.52 5.15
N ARG A 298 32.46 1.52 3.92
CA ARG A 298 32.77 2.76 3.18
C ARG A 298 31.54 3.61 2.94
N ALA A 299 30.41 3.01 2.55
CA ALA A 299 29.15 3.72 2.34
C ALA A 299 28.60 4.31 3.66
N GLN A 300 28.66 3.56 4.76
CA GLN A 300 28.30 4.04 6.09
C GLN A 300 29.26 5.12 6.60
N THR A 301 30.58 4.97 6.40
CA THR A 301 31.58 6.00 6.73
C THR A 301 31.35 7.27 5.91
N ASN A 302 31.05 7.17 4.61
CA ASN A 302 30.74 8.31 3.77
C ASN A 302 29.43 9.00 4.18
N LYS A 303 28.39 8.22 4.55
CA LYS A 303 27.12 8.74 5.09
C LYS A 303 27.29 9.36 6.48
N LEU A 304 28.13 8.78 7.33
CA LEU A 304 28.47 9.35 8.62
C LEU A 304 29.27 10.64 8.46
N ASN A 305 30.24 10.67 7.55
CA ASN A 305 31.01 11.87 7.21
C ASN A 305 30.13 12.97 6.61
N SER A 306 29.16 12.64 5.75
CA SER A 306 28.23 13.66 5.22
C SER A 306 27.32 14.22 6.32
N ILE A 307 26.80 13.36 7.21
CA ILE A 307 26.05 13.80 8.40
C ILE A 307 26.94 14.62 9.35
N LEU A 308 28.19 14.23 9.56
CA LEU A 308 29.16 14.94 10.40
C LEU A 308 29.45 16.34 9.82
N LEU A 309 29.67 16.43 8.51
CA LEU A 309 29.97 17.66 7.79
C LEU A 309 28.74 18.58 7.68
N GLU A 310 27.53 18.01 7.64
CA GLU A 310 26.27 18.76 7.76
C GLU A 310 26.03 19.25 9.19
N LYS A 311 26.33 18.43 10.21
CA LYS A 311 26.33 18.85 11.63
C LYS A 311 27.38 19.91 11.92
N GLU A 312 28.56 19.80 11.33
CA GLU A 312 29.64 20.78 11.40
C GLU A 312 29.20 22.10 10.75
N LYS A 313 28.64 22.07 9.53
CA LYS A 313 28.02 23.26 8.90
C LYS A 313 26.93 23.88 9.77
N HIS A 314 26.06 23.06 10.36
CA HIS A 314 25.00 23.56 11.24
C HIS A 314 25.56 24.16 12.54
N LEU A 315 26.59 23.55 13.14
CA LEU A 315 27.31 24.09 14.29
C LEU A 315 28.06 25.37 13.94
N LEU A 316 28.71 25.45 12.78
CA LEU A 316 29.34 26.67 12.27
C LEU A 316 28.32 27.77 12.08
N VAL A 317 27.13 27.50 11.53
CA VAL A 317 26.04 28.49 11.43
C VAL A 317 25.54 28.91 12.83
N GLN A 318 25.41 27.99 13.78
CA GLN A 318 25.06 28.34 15.17
C GLN A 318 26.17 29.15 15.87
N LEU A 319 27.44 28.84 15.61
CA LEU A 319 28.60 29.56 16.14
C LEU A 319 28.75 30.93 15.49
N GLU A 320 28.47 31.08 14.19
CA GLU A 320 28.44 32.38 13.50
C GLU A 320 27.27 33.23 14.01
N LYS A 321 26.11 32.61 14.28
CA LYS A 321 24.98 33.29 14.91
C LYS A 321 25.32 33.74 16.34
N ARG A 322 25.89 32.85 17.16
CA ARG A 322 26.37 33.20 18.51
C ARG A 322 27.50 34.22 18.47
N ARG A 323 28.41 34.15 17.50
CA ARG A 323 29.47 35.13 17.28
C ARG A 323 28.86 36.49 16.99
N LYS A 324 27.86 36.58 16.11
CA LYS A 324 27.14 37.83 15.83
C LYS A 324 26.34 38.34 17.04
N GLU A 325 25.70 37.46 17.81
CA GLU A 325 25.03 37.82 19.07
C GLU A 325 26.04 38.35 20.11
N ILE A 326 27.21 37.71 20.23
CA ILE A 326 28.33 38.13 21.08
C ILE A 326 28.96 39.43 20.55
N GLU A 327 29.08 39.62 19.24
CA GLU A 327 29.64 40.81 18.59
C GLU A 327 28.70 42.01 18.74
N ILE A 328 27.38 41.81 18.63
CA ILE A 328 26.37 42.81 19.00
C ILE A 328 26.44 43.12 20.50
N ALA A 329 26.55 42.12 21.37
CA ALA A 329 26.69 42.33 22.81
C ALA A 329 28.02 43.01 23.19
N LEU A 330 29.12 42.71 22.47
CA LEU A 330 30.41 43.38 22.62
C LEU A 330 30.35 44.81 22.13
N VAL A 331 29.70 45.10 21.00
CA VAL A 331 29.46 46.48 20.54
C VAL A 331 28.56 47.23 21.51
N GLN A 332 27.54 46.58 22.09
CA GLN A 332 26.73 47.19 23.14
C GLN A 332 27.54 47.45 24.41
N GLN A 333 28.35 46.51 24.87
CA GLN A 333 29.27 46.73 26.00
C GLN A 333 30.39 47.72 25.67
N GLN A 334 30.82 47.83 24.42
CA GLN A 334 31.78 48.83 23.95
C GLN A 334 31.14 50.21 24.00
N VAL A 335 29.89 50.37 23.57
CA VAL A 335 29.11 51.61 23.69
C VAL A 335 28.80 51.95 25.15
N GLU A 336 28.48 50.97 25.99
CA GLU A 336 28.34 51.17 27.44
C GLU A 336 29.68 51.53 28.09
N HIS A 337 30.79 50.91 27.68
CA HIS A 337 32.13 51.22 28.18
C HIS A 337 32.65 52.55 27.66
N GLU A 338 32.34 52.95 26.43
CA GLU A 338 32.63 54.29 25.90
C GLU A 338 31.78 55.34 26.61
N LYS A 339 30.52 55.04 26.90
CA LYS A 339 29.67 55.89 27.73
C LYS A 339 30.22 56.00 29.16
N ILE A 340 30.54 54.88 29.82
CA ILE A 340 31.15 54.86 31.16
C ILE A 340 32.53 55.54 31.14
N SER A 341 33.33 55.39 30.08
CA SER A 341 34.62 56.06 29.93
C SER A 341 34.47 57.55 29.65
N LYS A 342 33.39 57.97 29.02
CA LYS A 342 33.03 59.38 28.84
C LYS A 342 32.52 59.97 30.14
N ASP A 343 31.60 59.28 30.82
CA ASP A 343 31.10 59.64 32.15
C ASP A 343 32.24 59.65 33.19
N LEU A 344 33.24 58.76 33.06
CA LEU A 344 34.47 58.73 33.87
C LEU A 344 35.42 59.86 33.50
N SER A 345 35.56 60.21 32.22
CA SER A 345 36.35 61.38 31.78
C SER A 345 35.71 62.70 32.22
N GLU A 346 34.39 62.80 32.17
CA GLU A 346 33.61 63.92 32.69
C GLU A 346 33.71 63.96 34.23
N ALA A 347 33.64 62.82 34.91
CA ALA A 347 33.89 62.71 36.36
C ALA A 347 35.35 63.00 36.76
N GLU A 348 36.34 62.65 35.93
CA GLU A 348 37.76 62.98 36.14
C GLU A 348 38.02 64.46 35.87
N GLN A 349 37.32 65.09 34.91
CA GLN A 349 37.36 66.55 34.72
C GLN A 349 36.70 67.25 35.91
N VAL A 350 35.54 66.79 36.39
CA VAL A 350 34.90 67.30 37.61
C VAL A 350 35.78 67.06 38.83
N ALA A 351 36.47 65.92 38.95
CA ALA A 351 37.40 65.64 40.04
C ALA A 351 38.69 66.46 39.93
N LYS A 352 39.19 66.74 38.71
CA LYS A 352 40.30 67.67 38.48
C LYS A 352 39.91 69.08 38.88
N LEU A 353 38.76 69.57 38.41
CA LEU A 353 38.20 70.88 38.79
C LEU A 353 37.99 70.96 40.31
N ALA A 354 37.39 69.95 40.93
CA ALA A 354 37.24 69.88 42.39
C ALA A 354 38.61 69.79 43.12
N SER A 355 39.63 69.16 42.54
CA SER A 355 40.99 69.15 43.10
C SER A 355 41.72 70.48 42.90
N GLU A 356 41.41 71.23 41.84
CA GLU A 356 41.95 72.56 41.55
C GLU A 356 41.25 73.62 42.39
N GLU A 357 39.95 73.48 42.63
CA GLU A 357 39.22 74.21 43.66
C GLU A 357 39.75 73.86 45.04
N LEU A 358 39.97 72.59 45.38
CA LEU A 358 40.59 72.20 46.66
C LEU A 358 42.02 72.75 46.78
N LYS A 359 42.79 72.87 45.68
CA LYS A 359 44.10 73.54 45.64
C LYS A 359 43.98 75.08 45.65
N ARG A 360 42.87 75.67 45.21
CA ARG A 360 42.54 77.10 45.39
C ARG A 360 42.18 77.34 46.84
N VAL A 361 41.15 76.69 47.36
CA VAL A 361 40.72 76.73 48.77
C VAL A 361 41.87 76.40 49.72
N LYS A 362 42.77 75.47 49.38
CA LYS A 362 44.00 75.25 50.17
C LYS A 362 44.96 76.44 50.08
N ARG A 363 45.23 77.00 48.90
CA ARG A 363 46.03 78.23 48.77
C ARG A 363 45.39 79.42 49.48
N ASP A 364 44.07 79.57 49.40
CA ASP A 364 43.32 80.63 50.07
C ASP A 364 43.32 80.41 51.59
N TYR A 365 43.25 79.16 52.06
CA TYR A 365 43.44 78.78 53.46
C TYR A 365 44.89 78.98 53.93
N ASP A 366 45.88 78.67 53.10
CA ASP A 366 47.30 78.89 53.38
C ASP A 366 47.60 80.41 53.39
N VAL A 367 46.95 81.21 52.55
CA VAL A 367 46.96 82.69 52.59
C VAL A 367 46.20 83.21 53.82
N VAL A 368 45.08 82.63 54.21
CA VAL A 368 44.32 83.00 55.42
C VAL A 368 45.06 82.59 56.70
N THR A 369 45.85 81.51 56.70
CA THR A 369 46.69 81.12 57.84
C THR A 369 48.04 81.84 57.84
N TYR A 370 48.57 82.22 56.67
CA TYR A 370 49.71 83.15 56.57
C TYR A 370 49.31 84.54 57.08
N THR A 371 48.22 85.11 56.57
CA THR A 371 47.69 86.41 57.04
C THR A 371 47.19 86.33 58.49
N ASN A 372 46.65 85.22 58.98
CA ASN A 372 46.41 85.05 60.42
C ASN A 372 47.70 84.90 61.22
N ARG A 373 48.79 84.33 60.68
CA ARG A 373 50.10 84.33 61.36
C ARG A 373 50.71 85.72 61.38
N GLU A 374 50.66 86.47 60.28
CA GLU A 374 51.10 87.86 60.24
C GLU A 374 50.21 88.77 61.07
N LEU A 375 48.89 88.56 61.12
CA LEU A 375 47.99 89.29 62.01
C LEU A 375 48.23 88.90 63.47
N ASN A 376 48.43 87.63 63.81
CA ASN A 376 48.77 87.25 65.19
C ASN A 376 50.18 87.70 65.59
N GLN A 377 51.15 87.73 64.67
CA GLN A 377 52.44 88.36 64.91
C GLN A 377 52.29 89.88 65.04
N ALA A 378 51.56 90.57 64.16
CA ALA A 378 51.33 92.01 64.25
C ALA A 378 50.54 92.38 65.51
N VAL A 379 49.53 91.61 65.90
CA VAL A 379 48.80 91.74 67.17
C VAL A 379 49.70 91.43 68.35
N LYS A 380 50.62 90.46 68.25
CA LYS A 380 51.63 90.22 69.29
C LYS A 380 52.64 91.37 69.38
N THR A 381 53.16 91.89 68.27
CA THR A 381 54.06 93.05 68.23
C THR A 381 53.35 94.34 68.64
N LEU A 382 52.05 94.48 68.37
CA LEU A 382 51.21 95.58 68.86
C LEU A 382 50.81 95.40 70.32
N SER A 383 50.66 94.17 70.81
CA SER A 383 50.46 93.85 72.22
C SER A 383 51.74 94.06 73.02
N GLU A 384 52.91 93.73 72.46
CA GLU A 384 54.23 94.01 73.02
C GLU A 384 54.56 95.50 72.94
N LYS A 385 54.21 96.20 71.85
CA LYS A 385 54.27 97.67 71.77
C LYS A 385 53.28 98.35 72.71
N ASN A 386 52.06 97.85 72.90
CA ASN A 386 51.11 98.40 73.86
C ASN A 386 51.52 98.06 75.29
N ALA A 387 52.07 96.89 75.58
CA ALA A 387 52.62 96.56 76.90
C ALA A 387 53.84 97.43 77.21
N ASN A 388 54.70 97.71 76.22
CA ASN A 388 55.81 98.64 76.37
C ASN A 388 55.31 100.09 76.48
N LEU A 389 54.34 100.54 75.68
CA LEU A 389 53.73 101.87 75.79
C LEU A 389 52.96 102.06 77.09
N THR A 390 52.28 101.04 77.61
CA THR A 390 51.65 101.09 78.93
C THR A 390 52.71 101.17 80.03
N LYS A 391 53.81 100.43 79.94
CA LYS A 391 54.98 100.61 80.83
C LYS A 391 55.65 101.97 80.67
N GLU A 392 55.69 102.53 79.45
CA GLU A 392 56.23 103.86 79.17
C GLU A 392 55.30 104.95 79.71
N ILE A 393 53.98 104.74 79.67
CA ILE A 393 52.96 105.61 80.25
C ILE A 393 52.96 105.50 81.78
N GLU A 394 53.16 104.31 82.35
CA GLU A 394 53.39 104.14 83.80
C GLU A 394 54.70 104.79 84.22
N ARG A 395 55.78 104.65 83.43
CA ARG A 395 57.07 105.35 83.65
C ARG A 395 56.91 106.86 83.59
N VAL A 396 56.31 107.41 82.53
CA VAL A 396 56.07 108.86 82.36
C VAL A 396 55.07 109.39 83.39
N SER A 397 54.10 108.59 83.84
CA SER A 397 53.18 108.94 84.94
C SER A 397 53.92 108.98 86.29
N SER A 398 54.84 108.05 86.54
CA SER A 398 55.72 108.09 87.72
C SER A 398 56.72 109.26 87.66
N GLU A 399 57.29 109.56 86.49
CA GLU A 399 58.18 110.70 86.26
C GLU A 399 57.42 112.02 86.40
N ASN A 400 56.17 112.12 85.95
CA ASN A 400 55.32 113.29 86.22
C ASN A 400 54.97 113.42 87.72
N ALA A 401 54.72 112.33 88.42
CA ALA A 401 54.49 112.36 89.88
C ALA A 401 55.76 112.72 90.69
N GLU A 402 56.95 112.49 90.14
CA GLU A 402 58.22 112.98 90.69
C GLU A 402 58.51 114.43 90.27
N LEU A 403 58.20 114.82 89.04
CA LEU A 403 58.27 116.20 88.57
C LEU A 403 57.29 117.11 89.33
N ASP A 404 56.12 116.64 89.76
CA ASP A 404 55.21 117.42 90.62
C ASP A 404 55.68 117.51 92.08
N LYS A 405 56.56 116.60 92.53
CA LYS A 405 57.30 116.78 93.80
C LYS A 405 58.46 117.77 93.62
N LEU A 406 59.09 117.79 92.45
CA LEU A 406 60.12 118.77 92.08
C LEU A 406 59.53 120.20 91.92
N ASN A 407 58.34 120.29 91.32
CA ASN A 407 57.48 121.48 91.16
C ASN A 407 57.29 122.19 92.51
N ASN A 408 57.14 121.43 93.60
CA ASN A 408 56.95 121.97 94.94
C ASN A 408 58.25 122.26 95.73
N LEU A 409 59.42 121.76 95.30
CA LEU A 409 60.72 122.09 95.92
C LEU A 409 61.44 123.26 95.22
N LEU A 410 61.38 123.38 93.90
CA LEU A 410 62.05 124.48 93.19
C LEU A 410 61.36 125.84 93.45
N VAL A 411 60.03 125.86 93.45
CA VAL A 411 59.21 127.04 93.78
C VAL A 411 59.48 127.56 95.20
N LYS A 412 60.06 126.73 96.08
CA LYS A 412 60.37 127.08 97.48
C LYS A 412 61.84 127.44 97.75
N LYS A 413 62.71 127.42 96.73
CA LYS A 413 64.13 127.87 96.84
C LYS A 413 64.48 129.09 95.98
N TYR A 414 63.66 129.45 94.99
CA TYR A 414 63.89 130.61 94.11
C TYR A 414 62.94 131.78 94.40
N HIS A 415 62.90 132.22 95.67
CA HIS A 415 62.16 133.41 96.10
C HIS A 415 62.92 134.33 97.07
N ASP A 416 64.24 134.18 97.23
CA ASP A 416 65.09 135.06 98.05
C ASP A 416 65.85 136.10 97.20
N SER A 417 65.13 136.91 96.43
CA SER A 417 65.71 138.09 95.77
C SER A 417 66.08 139.20 96.77
N GLU A 418 65.35 139.30 97.88
CA GLU A 418 65.58 140.32 98.92
C GLU A 418 66.88 140.10 99.71
N TYR A 419 67.34 138.85 99.84
CA TYR A 419 68.57 138.52 100.60
C TYR A 419 69.83 139.06 99.91
N ILE A 420 69.88 139.02 98.57
CA ILE A 420 71.07 139.46 97.80
C ILE A 420 71.11 140.99 97.67
N GLU A 421 69.98 141.67 97.49
CA GLU A 421 69.95 143.15 97.45
C GLU A 421 70.30 143.78 98.80
N ALA A 422 69.79 143.23 99.91
CA ALA A 422 70.07 143.72 101.26
C ALA A 422 71.57 143.62 101.64
N ILE A 423 72.25 142.55 101.24
CA ILE A 423 73.69 142.35 101.51
C ILE A 423 74.54 143.28 100.63
N THR A 424 74.21 143.39 99.34
CA THR A 424 74.99 144.18 98.36
C THR A 424 74.98 145.68 98.68
N SER A 425 73.88 146.18 99.25
CA SER A 425 73.77 147.58 99.69
C SER A 425 74.62 147.87 100.94
N ARG A 426 74.69 146.92 101.89
CA ARG A 426 75.52 147.03 103.12
C ARG A 426 77.01 147.00 102.81
N LEU A 427 77.46 146.04 102.00
CA LEU A 427 78.88 145.84 101.66
C LEU A 427 79.51 147.10 101.03
N ASN A 428 78.74 147.80 100.17
CA ASN A 428 79.16 149.05 99.53
C ASN A 428 79.33 150.22 100.51
N GLN A 429 78.67 150.19 101.67
CA GLN A 429 78.76 151.23 102.69
C GLN A 429 80.03 151.07 103.53
N ASP A 430 80.37 149.83 103.90
CA ASP A 430 81.55 149.50 104.70
C ASP A 430 82.87 149.66 103.90
N LEU A 431 82.89 149.26 102.62
CA LEU A 431 84.04 149.44 101.74
C LEU A 431 84.43 150.92 101.55
N LYS A 432 83.44 151.83 101.51
CA LYS A 432 83.69 153.29 101.49
C LYS A 432 84.30 153.82 102.79
N ARG A 433 84.09 153.13 103.91
CA ARG A 433 84.62 153.50 105.23
C ARG A 433 86.10 153.11 105.35
N ILE A 434 86.43 151.87 104.96
CA ILE A 434 87.81 151.34 104.91
C ILE A 434 88.69 152.18 104.00
N ALA A 435 88.25 152.48 102.78
CA ALA A 435 89.03 153.28 101.81
C ALA A 435 89.42 154.66 102.38
N LYS A 436 88.55 155.28 103.18
CA LYS A 436 88.77 156.59 103.80
C LYS A 436 89.83 156.57 104.91
N ASN A 437 89.81 155.53 105.74
CA ASN A 437 90.82 155.31 106.78
C ASN A 437 92.18 154.93 106.16
N GLN A 438 92.17 154.13 105.09
CA GLN A 438 93.37 153.74 104.34
C GLN A 438 94.05 154.95 103.67
N GLU A 439 93.29 155.93 103.16
CA GLU A 439 93.81 157.18 102.62
C GLU A 439 94.43 158.09 103.70
N ALA A 440 93.88 158.07 104.93
CA ALA A 440 94.45 158.78 106.08
C ALA A 440 95.75 158.13 106.58
N LEU A 441 95.82 156.80 106.65
CA LEU A 441 97.05 156.07 106.98
C LEU A 441 98.13 156.33 105.92
N ASN A 442 97.79 156.32 104.62
CA ASN A 442 98.74 156.63 103.56
C ASN A 442 99.25 158.09 103.60
N LYS A 443 98.46 159.05 104.09
CA LYS A 443 98.96 160.41 104.36
C LYS A 443 99.91 160.45 105.55
N LEU A 444 99.59 159.75 106.65
CA LEU A 444 100.48 159.60 107.81
C LEU A 444 101.83 158.99 107.43
N ILE A 445 101.82 157.85 106.73
CA ILE A 445 103.02 157.14 106.28
C ILE A 445 103.86 157.99 105.30
N ASN A 446 103.23 158.76 104.41
CA ASN A 446 103.95 159.64 103.48
C ASN A 446 104.37 161.02 104.06
N SER A 447 104.06 161.34 105.33
CA SER A 447 104.21 162.69 105.90
C SER A 447 105.57 163.00 106.59
N LYS A 448 106.68 162.78 105.87
CA LYS A 448 108.04 163.40 106.00
C LYS A 448 108.77 163.55 107.37
N LYS A 449 108.21 163.26 108.55
CA LYS A 449 108.88 163.37 109.87
C LYS A 449 109.28 162.01 110.45
N LYS A 450 110.22 161.99 111.43
CA LYS A 450 110.25 160.92 112.46
C LYS A 450 109.04 161.13 113.38
N VAL A 451 108.21 160.10 113.57
CA VAL A 451 106.92 160.16 114.28
C VAL A 451 106.83 159.00 115.29
N SER A 452 106.02 159.16 116.34
CA SER A 452 105.85 158.20 117.43
C SER A 452 104.90 157.05 117.08
N ASP A 453 105.31 155.82 117.40
CA ASP A 453 104.64 154.57 117.00
C ASP A 453 103.19 154.44 117.51
N GLN A 454 102.84 155.09 118.64
CA GLN A 454 101.49 155.02 119.22
C GLN A 454 100.38 155.51 118.28
N GLN A 455 100.65 156.54 117.46
CA GLN A 455 99.65 157.10 116.54
C GLN A 455 99.49 156.24 115.28
N ILE A 456 100.56 155.55 114.86
CA ILE A 456 100.50 154.56 113.78
C ILE A 456 99.69 153.36 114.25
N MET A 457 99.97 152.83 115.45
CA MET A 457 99.26 151.67 116.00
C MET A 457 97.77 151.92 116.26
N THR A 458 97.35 153.13 116.67
CA THR A 458 95.90 153.43 116.80
C THR A 458 95.18 153.49 115.46
N GLN A 459 95.79 154.03 114.41
CA GLN A 459 95.20 153.99 113.06
C GLN A 459 95.23 152.57 112.46
N PHE A 460 96.28 151.80 112.74
CA PHE A 460 96.40 150.42 112.29
C PHE A 460 95.38 149.50 112.98
N GLU A 461 95.16 149.66 114.29
CA GLU A 461 94.11 148.92 115.01
C GLU A 461 92.70 149.33 114.58
N ASN A 462 92.44 150.60 114.24
CA ASN A 462 91.15 151.00 113.67
C ASN A 462 90.90 150.33 112.31
N ILE A 463 91.87 150.33 111.39
CA ILE A 463 91.76 149.64 110.10
C ILE A 463 91.62 148.12 110.29
N LYS A 464 92.34 147.55 111.25
CA LYS A 464 92.26 146.13 111.63
C LYS A 464 90.89 145.78 112.21
N HIS A 465 90.27 146.65 113.00
CA HIS A 465 88.91 146.47 113.52
C HIS A 465 87.85 146.59 112.42
N ASP A 466 87.99 147.54 111.49
CA ASP A 466 87.12 147.66 110.31
C ASP A 466 87.23 146.39 109.42
N ILE A 467 88.45 145.89 109.17
CA ILE A 467 88.68 144.64 108.42
C ILE A 467 88.14 143.41 109.17
N GLN A 468 88.29 143.36 110.50
CA GLN A 468 87.73 142.28 111.32
C GLN A 468 86.20 142.29 111.32
N THR A 469 85.57 143.47 111.28
CA THR A 469 84.11 143.62 111.14
C THR A 469 83.64 143.10 109.78
N VAL A 470 84.37 143.42 108.70
CA VAL A 470 84.09 142.87 107.37
C VAL A 470 84.28 141.34 107.33
N ASN A 471 85.32 140.79 107.96
CA ASN A 471 85.54 139.34 108.02
C ASN A 471 84.50 138.61 108.88
N ALA A 472 84.01 139.22 109.98
CA ALA A 472 82.91 138.68 110.77
C ALA A 472 81.61 138.61 109.95
N ASN A 473 81.33 139.65 109.14
CA ASN A 473 80.16 139.71 108.25
C ASN A 473 80.27 138.78 107.02
N MET A 474 81.43 138.17 106.76
CA MET A 474 81.59 137.11 105.74
C MET A 474 81.26 135.69 106.27
N GLY A 475 81.14 135.51 107.59
CA GLY A 475 81.18 134.18 108.24
C GLY A 475 79.99 133.24 108.05
N ASN A 476 78.86 133.69 107.48
CA ASN A 476 77.60 132.92 107.43
C ASN A 476 77.19 132.38 106.04
N ILE A 477 78.04 132.54 105.00
CA ILE A 477 77.68 132.15 103.61
C ILE A 477 78.50 130.92 103.13
N SER A 478 79.18 130.22 104.03
CA SER A 478 79.89 128.97 103.70
C SER A 478 79.83 127.92 104.81
N THR A 479 78.63 127.38 105.09
CA THR A 479 78.42 126.02 105.64
C THR A 479 76.94 125.59 105.57
N VAL A 480 76.51 124.97 104.45
CA VAL A 480 75.39 124.01 104.34
C VAL A 480 75.75 123.14 103.11
N ASP A 481 76.49 122.04 103.20
CA ASP A 481 76.31 120.81 104.00
C ASP A 481 75.16 119.91 103.49
N GLN A 482 75.42 118.60 103.51
CA GLN A 482 74.54 117.47 103.16
C GLN A 482 74.15 117.30 101.68
N GLN A 483 75.08 116.74 100.89
CA GLN A 483 74.72 115.73 99.87
C GLN A 483 74.57 114.35 100.54
N PRO A 484 73.34 113.98 100.91
CA PRO A 484 72.87 112.65 100.56
C PRO A 484 71.46 112.71 99.98
N GLN A 485 71.17 111.83 99.02
CA GLN A 485 69.96 111.00 98.86
C GLN A 485 70.10 110.29 97.49
N ARG A 486 70.28 108.96 97.49
CA ARG A 486 69.25 107.90 97.39
C ARG A 486 68.78 107.70 95.94
N SER A 487 68.38 106.51 95.48
CA SER A 487 68.46 105.12 95.98
C SER A 487 68.09 104.22 94.77
N GLY A 488 68.56 102.99 94.58
CA GLY A 488 68.38 101.83 95.46
C GLY A 488 66.89 101.43 95.51
N ASN A 489 66.43 100.25 95.07
CA ASN A 489 67.10 98.95 94.85
C ASN A 489 66.27 98.05 93.88
N VAL A 490 66.72 96.77 93.71
CA VAL A 490 65.94 95.57 93.30
C VAL A 490 65.77 95.34 91.78
N LEU A 491 66.14 94.21 91.16
CA LEU A 491 67.06 93.10 91.54
C LEU A 491 67.53 92.33 90.27
N HIS A 492 68.65 91.60 90.41
CA HIS A 492 69.02 90.34 89.70
C HIS A 492 67.82 89.44 89.32
N TYR A 493 67.81 88.63 88.25
CA TYR A 493 68.80 87.65 87.69
C TYR A 493 68.56 87.43 86.16
N GLN A 494 69.37 86.74 85.33
CA GLN A 494 70.82 86.44 85.22
C GLN A 494 71.10 85.69 83.88
N SER A 495 72.32 85.80 83.33
CA SER A 495 72.97 84.90 82.32
C SER A 495 72.35 84.63 80.93
N GLN A 496 73.11 85.00 79.88
CA GLN A 496 73.10 84.49 78.48
C GLN A 496 73.72 83.06 78.39
N PRO A 497 73.96 82.41 77.21
CA PRO A 497 73.67 82.66 75.77
C PRO A 497 72.91 81.42 75.17
N PRO A 498 73.25 80.72 74.03
CA PRO A 498 73.89 81.03 72.73
C PRO A 498 73.17 80.44 71.45
N ALA A 499 73.77 80.67 70.26
CA ALA A 499 73.73 79.82 69.03
C ALA A 499 72.41 79.71 68.21
N LYS A 500 72.38 79.38 66.89
CA LYS A 500 73.33 79.36 65.74
C LYS A 500 72.46 79.41 64.42
N VAL A 501 72.79 80.18 63.37
CA VAL A 501 73.44 79.78 62.07
C VAL A 501 72.78 78.54 61.39
N LEU A 502 72.28 78.53 60.13
CA LEU A 502 72.99 78.64 58.82
C LEU A 502 72.06 79.02 57.62
N ASN A 503 72.67 79.60 56.56
CA ASN A 503 72.20 79.57 55.15
C ASN A 503 72.79 78.34 54.42
N TYR A 504 72.30 77.99 53.21
CA TYR A 504 73.11 77.79 51.98
C TYR A 504 72.27 77.38 50.75
N GLU A 505 72.73 77.78 49.55
CA GLU A 505 72.39 77.20 48.24
C GLU A 505 73.46 76.16 47.83
N HIS A 506 73.13 75.16 46.98
CA HIS A 506 73.95 74.72 45.83
C HIS A 506 73.36 73.54 45.02
N ASP A 507 73.97 73.27 43.87
CA ASP A 507 73.57 72.42 42.73
C ASP A 507 74.16 70.97 42.73
N TYR A 508 73.82 70.24 41.64
CA TYR A 508 74.52 69.11 40.98
C TYR A 508 74.19 67.61 41.30
N ASP A 509 73.65 66.94 40.26
CA ASP A 509 74.08 65.68 39.59
C ASP A 509 74.10 64.24 40.24
N ASP A 510 73.27 63.37 39.62
CA ASP A 510 73.61 62.13 38.86
C ASP A 510 73.72 60.69 39.51
N VAL A 511 73.42 59.68 38.66
CA VAL A 511 73.78 58.21 38.69
C VAL A 511 73.03 57.13 39.55
N TRP A 512 72.26 56.27 38.84
CA TRP A 512 72.09 54.76 38.84
C TRP A 512 71.99 53.78 40.06
N PHE A 513 71.24 52.67 39.79
CA PHE A 513 71.29 51.25 40.28
C PHE A 513 70.39 50.69 41.45
N THR A 514 69.42 49.85 41.03
CA THR A 514 68.85 48.56 41.55
C THR A 514 68.83 48.06 43.03
N HIS A 515 67.70 47.37 43.34
CA HIS A 515 67.52 45.98 43.86
C HIS A 515 66.69 45.73 45.16
N ASP A 516 65.91 44.64 45.08
CA ASP A 516 65.41 43.68 46.09
C ASP A 516 64.23 43.91 47.08
N GLU A 517 63.57 42.75 47.36
CA GLU A 517 62.40 42.50 48.21
C GLU A 517 62.64 42.78 49.71
N PRO A 518 61.56 42.72 50.53
CA PRO A 518 61.57 41.65 51.54
C PRO A 518 60.24 40.91 51.76
N LYS A 519 60.34 39.66 52.24
CA LYS A 519 59.25 38.87 52.85
C LYS A 519 59.42 38.83 54.38
N ILE A 520 58.33 38.69 55.16
CA ILE A 520 58.23 37.79 56.35
C ILE A 520 56.79 37.64 56.92
N LYS A 521 56.26 36.41 56.79
CA LYS A 521 55.45 35.54 57.70
C LYS A 521 54.41 36.11 58.72
N ALA A 522 53.13 35.81 58.41
CA ALA A 522 52.21 34.87 59.11
C ALA A 522 51.66 35.09 60.56
N LYS A 523 50.34 34.86 60.72
CA LYS A 523 49.70 34.34 61.96
C LYS A 523 48.39 33.56 61.71
N LYS A 524 47.93 32.84 62.74
CA LYS A 524 46.93 31.74 62.75
C LYS A 524 45.72 32.06 63.66
N THR A 525 44.54 31.40 63.66
CA THR A 525 43.71 30.55 62.74
C THR A 525 42.40 30.23 63.51
N ASN A 526 41.21 30.07 62.88
CA ASN A 526 40.22 29.03 63.28
C ASN A 526 38.95 28.89 62.38
N PRO A 527 38.17 27.78 62.48
CA PRO A 527 37.13 27.39 61.49
C PRO A 527 35.75 26.90 62.05
N LYS A 528 34.84 26.46 61.14
CA LYS A 528 33.58 25.64 61.33
C LYS A 528 32.37 26.40 61.95
N ASN A 529 31.08 26.23 61.59
CA ASN A 529 30.32 24.98 61.39
C ASN A 529 28.85 25.21 60.87
N LYS A 530 28.33 24.28 60.05
CA LYS A 530 26.96 23.68 60.00
C LYS A 530 25.61 24.48 59.93
N ASN A 531 24.87 24.16 58.86
CA ASN A 531 23.46 23.68 58.76
C ASN A 531 22.31 24.29 59.59
N LEU A 532 21.17 24.58 58.92
CA LEU A 532 19.88 23.93 59.23
C LEU A 532 18.83 24.01 58.11
N ILE A 533 17.78 23.19 58.24
CA ILE A 533 16.73 22.85 57.27
C ILE A 533 15.40 23.50 57.69
N ALA A 534 14.54 23.90 56.73
CA ALA A 534 13.10 23.99 56.96
C ALA A 534 12.27 23.66 55.70
N LYS A 535 11.20 22.88 55.86
CA LYS A 535 10.18 22.56 54.84
C LYS A 535 8.95 23.44 55.04
N ILE A 536 8.22 23.76 53.96
CA ILE A 536 6.77 24.02 54.02
C ILE A 536 6.05 23.19 52.94
N LYS A 537 4.86 22.68 53.27
CA LYS A 537 3.94 21.89 52.41
C LYS A 537 2.65 22.67 52.15
N ASN A 538 1.95 22.36 51.04
CA ASN A 538 0.47 22.21 50.88
C ASN A 538 0.07 22.44 49.40
N LYS A 539 -1.01 21.88 48.81
CA LYS A 539 -1.85 20.69 49.09
C LYS A 539 -2.84 20.50 47.91
N ASN A 540 -3.13 19.25 47.50
CA ASN A 540 -4.41 18.73 46.93
C ASN A 540 -4.99 19.39 45.64
N THR A 541 -5.70 18.67 44.75
CA THR A 541 -6.86 17.77 44.99
C THR A 541 -6.91 16.48 44.16
N LYS A 542 -7.81 15.58 44.59
CA LYS A 542 -8.07 14.22 44.08
C LYS A 542 -9.07 14.22 42.91
N SER A 543 -9.11 13.13 42.13
CA SER A 543 -10.30 12.25 42.08
C SER A 543 -10.00 10.88 41.44
N LYS A 544 -10.76 9.85 41.83
CA LYS A 544 -10.83 8.50 41.22
C LYS A 544 -12.28 8.04 41.29
N THR A 545 -12.82 7.52 40.19
CA THR A 545 -14.05 6.69 40.15
C THR A 545 -14.01 5.76 38.93
N ALA A 546 -14.88 4.74 38.89
CA ALA A 546 -14.73 3.58 38.00
C ALA A 546 -16.06 3.18 37.30
N LYS A 547 -15.93 2.30 36.29
CA LYS A 547 -16.97 1.48 35.63
C LYS A 547 -18.08 2.21 34.82
N ASN A 548 -18.10 2.03 33.49
CA ASN A 548 -19.03 1.12 32.79
C ASN A 548 -19.00 1.23 31.25
N ALA A 549 -19.03 0.06 30.60
CA ALA A 549 -19.79 -0.36 29.42
C ALA A 549 -20.14 0.57 28.21
N LEU A 550 -19.81 0.03 27.02
CA LEU A 550 -20.59 -0.03 25.75
C LEU A 550 -20.78 1.22 24.83
N ASN A 551 -20.26 1.04 23.60
CA ASN A 551 -20.83 1.32 22.27
C ASN A 551 -20.66 2.66 21.51
N PHE A 552 -19.82 2.54 20.46
CA PHE A 552 -20.05 2.87 19.03
C PHE A 552 -19.93 4.30 18.44
N ASN A 553 -19.03 4.37 17.44
CA ASN A 553 -18.99 5.25 16.25
C ASN A 553 -18.71 6.76 16.48
N LYS A 554 -17.95 7.47 15.62
CA LYS A 554 -17.43 7.16 14.27
C LYS A 554 -16.24 8.10 13.91
N PHE A 555 -15.39 7.69 12.95
CA PHE A 555 -14.52 8.47 12.01
C PHE A 555 -13.00 8.20 12.00
N ILE A 556 -12.59 7.40 10.99
CA ILE A 556 -11.56 7.63 9.95
C ILE A 556 -10.04 7.72 10.30
N ASP A 557 -9.31 6.87 9.57
CA ASP A 557 -7.91 6.82 9.08
C ASP A 557 -6.71 6.98 10.03
N ILE A 558 -5.71 6.12 9.74
CA ILE A 558 -4.47 5.84 10.49
C ILE A 558 -4.79 5.14 11.83
N GLU A 559 -4.90 3.80 11.85
CA GLU A 559 -4.70 2.80 10.77
C GLU A 559 -5.99 2.44 10.01
#